data_AF-A0A6J6C2X2-F1
#
_entry.id   AF-A0A6J6C2X2-F1
#
_cell.length_a   1.000
_cell.length_b   1.000
_cell.length_c   1.000
_cell.angle_alpha   90.00
_cell.angle_beta   90.00
_cell.angle_gamma   90.00
#
_symmetry.space_group_name_H-M   'P 1'
#
loop_
_entity.id
_entity.type
_entity.pdbx_description
1 polymer ?
#
loop_
_entity_poly.entity_id
_entity_poly.type
_entity_poly.pdbx_seq_one_letter_code
_entity_poly.pdbx_strand_id
1 'polypeptide(L)'
;MSNGLLDDAEDEVASGRFVLLHEPGGQDTWDGEYRCVTFVRADVDSIMQEDPMLPENGWNWFLEALDTAGCVLTAPSGTVTRVASSSFGKLSPRSDEAEIEIRASWTPIISSPAEIMKHITGWCNLISEIAALPPIPEGVSAITSAKRR
;
A
#
# COMPACT_ATOMS: atom_id res chain seq x y z
N MET A 1 6.23 5.02 4.93
CA MET A 1 5.96 6.28 4.24
C MET A 1 5.82 7.32 5.32
N SER A 2 6.63 8.38 5.28
CA SER A 2 6.44 9.51 6.19
C SER A 2 5.51 10.55 5.58
N ASN A 3 4.97 11.42 6.42
CA ASN A 3 4.15 12.58 6.01
C ASN A 3 4.92 13.65 5.20
N GLY A 4 6.22 13.46 4.94
CA GLY A 4 7.06 14.39 4.17
C GLY A 4 7.57 15.60 4.95
N LEU A 5 7.30 15.69 6.26
CA LEU A 5 7.89 16.68 7.17
C LEU A 5 9.25 16.17 7.70
N LEU A 6 9.98 17.04 8.40
CA LEU A 6 11.32 16.75 8.94
C LEU A 6 11.34 16.94 10.46
N ASP A 7 12.33 16.30 11.09
CA ASP A 7 12.61 16.38 12.54
C ASP A 7 11.38 15.95 13.39
N ASP A 8 11.04 16.71 14.44
CA ASP A 8 9.97 16.37 15.39
C ASP A 8 8.55 16.39 14.76
N ALA A 9 8.43 16.80 13.50
CA ALA A 9 7.16 16.78 12.76
C ALA A 9 7.04 15.60 11.78
N GLU A 10 8.08 14.75 11.67
CA GLU A 10 8.04 13.55 10.82
C GLU A 10 7.21 12.44 11.49
N ASP A 11 6.10 12.06 10.85
CA ASP A 11 5.25 10.93 11.28
C ASP A 11 5.23 9.84 10.21
N GLU A 12 5.26 8.56 10.63
CA GLU A 12 5.05 7.41 9.75
C GLU A 12 3.55 7.17 9.52
N VAL A 13 3.01 7.67 8.41
CA VAL A 13 1.57 7.64 8.10
C VAL A 13 1.11 6.34 7.42
N ALA A 14 2.03 5.58 6.83
CA ALA A 14 1.73 4.28 6.25
C ALA A 14 2.96 3.38 6.19
N SER A 15 2.74 2.08 6.27
CA SER A 15 3.80 1.09 6.11
C SER A 15 3.33 -0.10 5.29
N GLY A 16 4.27 -0.80 4.67
CA GLY A 16 3.90 -1.95 3.87
C GLY A 16 5.07 -2.83 3.50
N ARG A 17 4.74 -4.01 2.99
CA ARG A 17 5.67 -5.01 2.50
C ARG A 17 5.20 -5.53 1.15
N PHE A 18 6.14 -5.63 0.22
CA PHE A 18 5.96 -6.34 -1.04
C PHE A 18 6.85 -7.59 -1.02
N VAL A 19 6.27 -8.75 -1.34
CA VAL A 19 6.98 -10.02 -1.44
C VAL A 19 6.72 -10.60 -2.81
N LEU A 20 7.79 -10.95 -3.52
CA LEU A 20 7.72 -11.72 -4.75
C LEU A 20 8.13 -13.16 -4.45
N LEU A 21 7.26 -14.09 -4.76
CA LEU A 21 7.52 -15.52 -4.71
C LEU A 21 7.67 -16.05 -6.15
N HIS A 22 8.52 -17.06 -6.31
CA HIS A 22 8.77 -17.72 -7.59
C HIS A 22 8.90 -19.23 -7.35
N GLU A 23 8.05 -20.01 -8.00
CA GLU A 23 8.05 -21.47 -7.99
C GLU A 23 8.19 -21.98 -9.44
N PRO A 24 9.39 -22.43 -9.85
CA PRO A 24 9.62 -22.94 -11.20
C PRO A 24 8.73 -24.14 -11.51
N GLY A 25 8.02 -24.11 -12.64
CA GLY A 25 7.05 -25.15 -13.00
C GLY A 25 5.63 -24.90 -12.49
N GLY A 26 5.42 -23.82 -11.74
CA GLY A 26 4.11 -23.31 -11.37
C GLY A 26 3.52 -23.93 -10.11
N GLN A 27 2.58 -23.19 -9.50
CA GLN A 27 1.78 -23.66 -8.38
C GLN A 27 0.30 -23.48 -8.71
N ASP A 28 -0.50 -24.54 -8.64
CA ASP A 28 -1.93 -24.52 -9.03
C ASP A 28 -2.72 -23.42 -8.31
N THR A 29 -2.43 -23.20 -7.02
CA THR A 29 -3.11 -22.17 -6.22
C THR A 29 -2.72 -20.74 -6.60
N TRP A 30 -1.68 -20.56 -7.41
CA TRP A 30 -1.24 -19.26 -7.90
C TRP A 30 -1.69 -19.00 -9.32
N ASP A 31 -2.10 -20.00 -10.10
CA ASP A 31 -2.41 -19.80 -11.53
C ASP A 31 -1.20 -19.20 -12.30
N GLY A 32 0.02 -19.59 -11.91
CA GLY A 32 1.27 -19.09 -12.49
C GLY A 32 2.54 -19.49 -11.72
N GLU A 33 3.71 -19.10 -12.22
CA GLU A 33 5.02 -19.36 -11.59
C GLU A 33 5.42 -18.30 -10.57
N TYR A 34 4.82 -17.11 -10.64
CA TYR A 34 5.10 -15.99 -9.76
C TYR A 34 3.88 -15.64 -8.92
N ARG A 35 4.11 -15.20 -7.68
CA ARG A 35 3.06 -14.64 -6.83
C ARG A 35 3.58 -13.40 -6.12
N CYS A 36 2.88 -12.29 -6.32
CA CYS A 36 3.08 -11.08 -5.53
C CYS A 36 2.18 -11.15 -4.30
N VAL A 37 2.72 -10.81 -3.14
CA VAL A 37 2.00 -10.76 -1.86
C VAL A 37 2.32 -9.44 -1.18
N THR A 38 1.32 -8.79 -0.62
CA THR A 38 1.49 -7.55 0.11
C THR A 38 0.68 -7.48 1.38
N PHE A 39 1.25 -6.75 2.34
CA PHE A 39 0.55 -6.17 3.47
C PHE A 39 0.83 -4.67 3.44
N VAL A 40 -0.21 -3.85 3.48
CA VAL A 40 -0.13 -2.39 3.61
C VAL A 40 -1.02 -1.97 4.76
N ARG A 41 -0.56 -1.04 5.58
CA ARG A 41 -1.36 -0.37 6.59
C ARG A 41 -1.16 1.14 6.53
N ALA A 42 -2.17 1.90 6.88
CA ALA A 42 -2.07 3.34 7.03
C ALA A 42 -3.04 3.84 8.09
N ASP A 43 -2.68 4.98 8.68
CA ASP A 43 -3.58 5.73 9.53
C ASP A 43 -4.72 6.30 8.68
N VAL A 44 -5.93 6.30 9.23
CA VAL A 44 -7.09 6.91 8.57
C VAL A 44 -7.66 8.03 9.43
N ASP A 45 -8.10 9.10 8.76
CA ASP A 45 -8.76 10.20 9.44
C ASP A 45 -10.19 9.83 9.88
N SER A 46 -10.82 10.70 10.66
CA SER A 46 -12.17 10.47 11.20
C SER A 46 -13.23 10.34 10.09
N ILE A 47 -13.06 11.02 8.95
CA ILE A 47 -14.02 10.99 7.85
C ILE A 47 -13.95 9.63 7.15
N MET A 48 -12.74 9.16 6.84
CA MET A 48 -12.49 7.83 6.31
C MET A 48 -12.95 6.74 7.28
N GLN A 49 -12.69 6.91 8.57
CA GLN A 49 -13.09 5.95 9.60
C GLN A 49 -14.61 5.76 9.63
N GLU A 50 -15.38 6.82 9.45
CA GLU A 50 -16.85 6.77 9.44
C GLU A 50 -17.43 6.17 8.15
N ASP A 51 -16.66 6.12 7.06
CA ASP A 51 -17.11 5.56 5.78
C ASP A 51 -17.33 4.04 5.87
N PRO A 52 -18.58 3.54 5.72
CA PRO A 52 -18.85 2.10 5.71
C PRO A 52 -18.30 1.39 4.46
N MET A 53 -17.97 2.12 3.40
CA MET A 53 -17.42 1.59 2.14
C MET A 53 -15.90 1.65 2.09
N LEU A 54 -15.23 2.06 3.17
CA LEU A 54 -13.77 2.11 3.23
C LEU A 54 -13.11 0.77 2.81
N PRO A 55 -13.61 -0.42 3.21
CA PRO A 55 -13.03 -1.68 2.75
C PRO A 55 -13.11 -1.88 1.22
N GLU A 56 -14.26 -1.60 0.62
CA GLU A 56 -14.49 -1.70 -0.82
C GLU A 56 -13.65 -0.67 -1.60
N ASN A 57 -13.58 0.56 -1.09
CA ASN A 57 -12.75 1.63 -1.65
C ASN A 57 -11.26 1.25 -1.58
N GLY A 58 -10.79 0.73 -0.44
CA GLY A 58 -9.43 0.22 -0.28
C GLY A 58 -9.09 -0.89 -1.27
N TRP A 59 -10.04 -1.78 -1.54
CA TRP A 59 -9.85 -2.82 -2.56
C TRP A 59 -9.77 -2.24 -3.97
N ASN A 60 -10.59 -1.23 -4.28
CA ASN A 60 -10.53 -0.53 -5.56
C ASN A 60 -9.21 0.23 -5.74
N TRP A 61 -8.71 0.95 -4.72
CA TRP A 61 -7.39 1.59 -4.77
C TRP A 61 -6.29 0.58 -5.09
N PHE A 62 -6.33 -0.62 -4.49
CA PHE A 62 -5.38 -1.70 -4.82
C PHE A 62 -5.43 -2.10 -6.31
N LEU A 63 -6.62 -2.27 -6.88
CA LEU A 63 -6.78 -2.65 -8.28
C LEU A 63 -6.39 -1.49 -9.24
N GLU A 64 -6.85 -0.28 -8.95
CA GLU A 64 -6.60 0.92 -9.74
C GLU A 64 -5.11 1.29 -9.76
N ALA A 65 -4.40 1.16 -8.64
CA ALA A 65 -2.97 1.42 -8.59
C ALA A 65 -2.16 0.46 -9.48
N LEU A 66 -2.58 -0.82 -9.57
CA LEU A 66 -1.97 -1.80 -10.46
C LEU A 66 -2.33 -1.53 -11.93
N ASP A 67 -3.60 -1.23 -12.21
CA ASP A 67 -4.08 -0.91 -13.56
C ASP A 67 -3.41 0.35 -14.13
N THR A 68 -3.33 1.42 -13.34
CA THR A 68 -2.66 2.69 -13.69
C THR A 68 -1.18 2.50 -13.97
N ALA A 69 -0.52 1.56 -13.28
CA ALA A 69 0.87 1.19 -13.54
C ALA A 69 1.05 0.28 -14.78
N GLY A 70 -0.04 -0.07 -15.48
CA GLY A 70 -0.03 -0.94 -16.66
C GLY A 70 0.29 -2.39 -16.33
N CYS A 71 -0.07 -2.86 -15.14
CA CYS A 71 0.13 -4.24 -14.72
C CYS A 71 -0.84 -5.18 -15.43
N VAL A 72 -0.34 -6.26 -16.00
CA VAL A 72 -1.17 -7.38 -16.44
C VAL A 72 -1.12 -8.44 -15.35
N LEU A 73 -2.27 -8.88 -14.86
CA LEU A 73 -2.35 -9.82 -13.73
C LEU A 73 -3.58 -10.73 -13.82
N THR A 74 -3.51 -11.83 -13.08
CA THR A 74 -4.64 -12.73 -12.82
C THR A 74 -4.74 -13.04 -11.32
N ALA A 75 -5.85 -13.68 -10.95
CA ALA A 75 -6.13 -14.17 -9.59
C ALA A 75 -5.85 -13.16 -8.45
N PRO A 76 -6.30 -11.89 -8.55
CA PRO A 76 -6.21 -10.96 -7.42
C PRO A 76 -7.11 -11.47 -6.30
N SER A 77 -6.59 -11.45 -5.08
CA SER A 77 -7.30 -11.92 -3.89
C SER A 77 -6.78 -11.23 -2.65
N GLY A 78 -7.62 -11.04 -1.65
CA GLY A 78 -7.20 -10.37 -0.43
C GLY A 78 -8.32 -10.02 0.52
N THR A 79 -7.97 -9.24 1.52
CA THR A 79 -8.88 -8.66 2.50
C THR A 79 -8.49 -7.22 2.77
N VAL A 80 -9.49 -6.36 2.96
CA VAL A 80 -9.32 -5.01 3.48
C VAL A 80 -10.00 -4.95 4.84
N THR A 81 -9.29 -4.47 5.86
CA THR A 81 -9.78 -4.43 7.24
C THR A 81 -9.67 -3.01 7.78
N ARG A 82 -10.76 -2.50 8.35
CA ARG A 82 -10.75 -1.29 9.17
C ARG A 82 -10.50 -1.68 10.62
N VAL A 83 -9.45 -1.12 11.21
CA VAL A 83 -9.11 -1.29 12.63
C VAL A 83 -9.46 0.01 13.34
N ALA A 84 -10.18 -0.08 14.46
CA ALA A 84 -10.51 1.09 15.28
C ALA A 84 -10.27 0.74 16.76
N SER A 85 -9.51 1.59 17.44
CA SER A 85 -9.13 1.44 18.83
C SER A 85 -9.65 2.60 19.65
N SER A 86 -10.59 2.32 20.57
CA SER A 86 -11.05 3.31 21.55
C SER A 86 -10.26 3.20 22.85
N SER A 87 -9.81 4.34 23.36
CA SER A 87 -9.01 4.39 24.60
C SER A 87 -9.86 4.65 25.84
N PHE A 88 -9.64 3.88 26.91
CA PHE A 88 -10.41 3.99 28.17
C PHE A 88 -9.50 4.16 29.40
N GLY A 89 -10.04 4.73 30.48
CA GLY A 89 -9.35 4.83 31.77
C GLY A 89 -8.05 5.65 31.68
N LYS A 90 -6.90 5.09 32.10
CA LYS A 90 -5.60 5.78 32.03
C LYS A 90 -5.11 6.05 30.60
N LEU A 91 -5.67 5.37 29.61
CA LEU A 91 -5.36 5.58 28.19
C LEU A 91 -6.26 6.64 27.54
N SER A 92 -7.33 7.09 28.22
CA SER A 92 -8.25 8.11 27.70
C SER A 92 -7.63 9.44 27.25
N PRO A 93 -6.44 9.88 27.71
CA PRO A 93 -5.78 11.05 27.12
C PRO A 93 -5.26 10.83 25.70
N ARG A 94 -5.21 9.58 25.20
CA ARG A 94 -4.84 9.28 23.81
C ARG A 94 -6.04 9.49 22.90
N SER A 95 -5.80 10.05 21.72
CA SER A 95 -6.79 10.07 20.63
C SER A 95 -7.17 8.63 20.25
N ASP A 96 -8.42 8.44 19.85
CA ASP A 96 -8.82 7.18 19.20
C ASP A 96 -7.98 7.01 17.93
N GLU A 97 -7.43 5.82 17.75
CA GLU A 97 -6.58 5.47 16.61
C GLU A 97 -7.40 4.61 15.64
N ALA A 98 -7.33 4.92 14.36
CA ALA A 98 -7.97 4.16 13.30
C ALA A 98 -6.98 3.89 12.18
N GLU A 99 -6.99 2.66 11.68
CA GLU A 99 -6.12 2.22 10.60
C GLU A 99 -6.93 1.46 9.53
N ILE A 100 -6.42 1.48 8.31
CA ILE A 100 -6.82 0.55 7.24
C ILE A 100 -5.68 -0.42 6.97
N GLU A 101 -6.00 -1.72 6.87
CA GLU A 101 -5.06 -2.76 6.48
C GLU A 101 -5.50 -3.44 5.18
N ILE A 102 -4.61 -3.51 4.20
CA ILE A 102 -4.79 -4.29 2.97
C ILE A 102 -3.83 -5.47 2.97
N ARG A 103 -4.39 -6.68 2.91
CA ARG A 103 -3.65 -7.92 2.67
C ARG A 103 -4.07 -8.44 1.31
N ALA A 104 -3.17 -8.41 0.35
CA ALA A 104 -3.50 -8.82 -1.01
C ALA A 104 -2.43 -9.71 -1.62
N SER A 105 -2.83 -10.51 -2.59
CA SER A 105 -1.92 -11.25 -3.45
C SER A 105 -2.50 -11.40 -4.84
N TRP A 106 -1.62 -11.43 -5.83
CA TRP A 106 -1.98 -11.53 -7.24
C TRP A 106 -0.87 -12.21 -8.02
N THR A 107 -1.22 -12.70 -9.20
CA THR A 107 -0.29 -13.40 -10.09
C THR A 107 0.07 -12.47 -11.24
N PRO A 108 1.32 -12.00 -11.31
CA PRO A 108 1.74 -11.11 -12.39
C PRO A 108 1.87 -11.91 -13.70
N ILE A 109 1.31 -11.39 -14.79
CA ILE A 109 1.48 -11.94 -16.14
C ILE A 109 2.61 -11.16 -16.79
N ILE A 110 3.80 -11.74 -16.80
CA ILE A 110 5.03 -11.11 -17.30
C ILE A 110 5.73 -11.99 -18.33
N SER A 111 6.28 -11.34 -19.36
CA SER A 111 7.05 -11.94 -20.44
C SER A 111 8.55 -11.71 -20.28
N SER A 112 8.94 -10.76 -19.43
CA SER A 112 10.34 -10.52 -19.07
C SER A 112 10.47 -10.07 -17.60
N PRO A 113 11.61 -10.32 -16.94
CA PRO A 113 11.82 -9.90 -15.55
C PRO A 113 11.65 -8.39 -15.33
N ALA A 114 11.93 -7.55 -16.33
CA ALA A 114 11.79 -6.10 -16.21
C ALA A 114 10.34 -5.65 -15.96
N GLU A 115 9.35 -6.45 -16.37
CA GLU A 115 7.93 -6.11 -16.19
C GLU A 115 7.49 -6.19 -14.72
N ILE A 116 8.26 -6.86 -13.85
CA ILE A 116 7.97 -6.85 -12.41
C ILE A 116 8.02 -5.43 -11.81
N MET A 117 8.82 -4.54 -12.41
CA MET A 117 8.93 -3.16 -11.95
C MET A 117 7.61 -2.39 -12.09
N LYS A 118 6.74 -2.76 -13.05
CA LYS A 118 5.38 -2.19 -13.16
C LYS A 118 4.56 -2.52 -11.90
N HIS A 119 4.61 -3.77 -11.44
CA HIS A 119 3.91 -4.21 -10.23
C HIS A 119 4.45 -3.54 -8.97
N ILE A 120 5.76 -3.35 -8.87
CA ILE A 120 6.37 -2.59 -7.77
C ILE A 120 5.94 -1.13 -7.82
N THR A 121 5.88 -0.52 -9.02
CA THR A 121 5.42 0.87 -9.20
C THR A 121 3.96 1.02 -8.79
N GLY A 122 3.08 0.11 -9.22
CA GLY A 122 1.68 0.11 -8.80
C GLY A 122 1.54 -0.07 -7.28
N TRP A 123 2.36 -0.92 -6.66
CA TRP A 123 2.40 -1.04 -5.21
C TRP A 123 2.88 0.24 -4.49
N CYS A 124 3.87 0.94 -5.04
CA CYS A 124 4.30 2.24 -4.52
C CYS A 124 3.21 3.32 -4.66
N ASN A 125 2.45 3.29 -5.77
CA ASN A 125 1.31 4.19 -5.96
C ASN A 125 0.23 3.91 -4.91
N LEU A 126 -0.11 2.63 -4.70
CA LEU A 126 -1.08 2.21 -3.69
C LEU A 126 -0.72 2.72 -2.29
N ILE A 127 0.51 2.50 -1.82
CA ILE A 127 0.89 2.93 -0.47
C ILE A 127 0.89 4.46 -0.34
N SER A 128 1.16 5.18 -1.44
CA SER A 128 1.09 6.65 -1.47
C SER A 128 -0.36 7.15 -1.42
N GLU A 129 -1.26 6.49 -2.14
CA GLU A 129 -2.69 6.81 -2.20
C GLU A 129 -3.37 6.56 -0.86
N ILE A 130 -3.13 5.40 -0.24
CA ILE A 130 -3.70 5.07 1.07
C ILE A 130 -3.13 6.00 2.16
N ALA A 131 -1.87 6.42 2.03
CA ALA A 131 -1.27 7.41 2.94
C ALA A 131 -1.82 8.84 2.75
N ALA A 132 -2.79 9.03 1.85
CA ALA A 132 -3.37 10.33 1.50
C ALA A 132 -2.32 11.39 1.13
N LEU A 133 -1.17 10.96 0.58
CA LEU A 133 -0.11 11.89 0.21
C LEU A 133 -0.56 12.71 -1.00
N PRO A 134 -0.39 14.05 -0.98
CA PRO A 134 -0.73 14.87 -2.13
C PRO A 134 0.15 14.46 -3.32
N PRO A 135 -0.39 14.50 -4.55
CA PRO A 135 0.40 14.22 -5.74
C PRO A 135 1.57 15.21 -5.83
N ILE A 136 2.71 14.73 -6.32
CA ILE A 136 3.90 15.58 -6.49
C ILE A 136 3.55 16.70 -7.48
N PRO A 137 3.66 17.99 -7.09
CA PRO A 137 3.37 19.09 -8.01
C PRO A 137 4.30 19.05 -9.23
N GLU A 138 3.79 19.45 -10.40
CA GLU A 138 4.62 19.53 -11.62
C GLU A 138 5.85 20.41 -11.37
N GLY A 139 7.04 19.88 -11.71
CA GLY A 139 8.31 20.59 -11.59
C GLY A 139 9.08 20.38 -10.26
N VAL A 140 8.57 19.57 -9.33
CA VAL A 140 9.27 19.22 -8.08
C VAL A 140 10.04 17.90 -8.25
N SER A 141 11.38 17.98 -8.21
CA SER A 141 12.26 16.81 -8.15
C SER A 141 12.64 16.52 -6.70
N ALA A 142 12.66 15.24 -6.32
CA ALA A 142 13.15 14.82 -5.01
C ALA A 142 14.61 15.24 -4.81
N ILE A 143 14.89 15.98 -3.73
CA ILE A 143 16.26 16.32 -3.35
C ILE A 143 16.88 15.05 -2.78
N THR A 144 17.77 14.40 -3.54
CA THR A 144 18.54 13.29 -3.00
C THR A 144 19.55 13.86 -2.00
N SER A 145 19.43 13.44 -0.73
CA SER A 145 20.47 13.74 0.26
C SER A 145 21.77 13.09 -0.19
N ALA A 146 22.73 13.90 -0.62
CA ALA A 146 24.04 13.43 -1.00
C ALA A 146 24.71 12.81 0.23
N LYS A 147 24.84 11.48 0.22
CA LYS A 147 25.51 10.71 1.27
C LYS A 147 26.92 11.26 1.44
N ARG A 148 27.20 11.95 2.56
CA ARG A 148 28.57 12.36 2.92
C ARG A 148 29.43 11.11 3.01
N ARG A 149 30.50 11.12 2.22
CA ARG A 149 31.52 10.06 2.16
C ARG A 149 32.51 10.22 3.30
#